data_AF-K1GLQ5-F1
#
_entry.id   AF-K1GLQ5-F1
#
_cell.length_a   1.000
_cell.length_b   1.000
_cell.length_c   1.000
_cell.angle_alpha   90.00
_cell.angle_beta   90.00
_cell.angle_gamma   90.00
#
_symmetry.space_group_name_H-M   'P 1'
#
loop_
_entity.id
_entity.type
_entity.pdbx_description
1 polymer ?
#
loop_
_entity_poly.entity_id
_entity_poly.type
_entity_poly.pdbx_seq_one_letter_code
_entity_poly.pdbx_strand_id
1 'polypeptide(L)'
;MSNKYEKLIKLYYKKKNIDKEHIKRIENPATLITELKINPMKKGNKILDKEYSLFYVNLLELSLLQEKIMENSKKIISLSNPNKFPQMSYIKLIRLRE
;
A
#
# COMPACT_ATOMS: atom_id res chain seq x y z
N MET A 1 -9.76 -3.16 -7.31
CA MET A 1 -8.33 -3.50 -7.42
C MET A 1 -8.17 -4.99 -7.66
N SER A 2 -7.47 -5.38 -8.73
CA SER A 2 -7.19 -6.81 -8.99
C SER A 2 -6.13 -7.31 -8.01
N ASN A 3 -6.39 -8.43 -7.34
CA ASN A 3 -5.47 -9.03 -6.40
C ASN A 3 -4.21 -9.47 -7.18
N LYS A 4 -3.09 -8.76 -6.99
CA LYS A 4 -1.86 -8.93 -7.81
C LYS A 4 -1.21 -10.30 -7.65
N TYR A 5 -1.57 -11.03 -6.60
CA TYR A 5 -0.97 -12.31 -6.24
C TYR A 5 -1.76 -13.50 -6.78
N GLU A 6 -1.06 -14.50 -7.32
CA GLU A 6 -1.70 -15.75 -7.76
C GLU A 6 -2.19 -16.57 -6.54
N LYS A 7 -3.30 -17.30 -6.71
CA LYS A 7 -3.75 -18.25 -5.68
C LYS A 7 -2.65 -19.29 -5.44
N LEU A 8 -2.33 -19.58 -4.17
CA LEU A 8 -1.28 -20.51 -3.77
C LEU A 8 -1.45 -21.90 -4.40
N ILE A 9 -2.69 -22.36 -4.58
CA ILE A 9 -2.99 -23.64 -5.24
C ILE A 9 -2.53 -23.66 -6.70
N LYS A 10 -2.65 -22.55 -7.44
CA LYS A 10 -2.14 -22.45 -8.81
C LYS A 10 -0.62 -22.48 -8.84
N LEU A 11 0.05 -21.86 -7.86
CA LEU A 11 1.51 -21.88 -7.74
C LEU A 11 2.04 -23.27 -7.48
N TYR A 12 1.35 -24.06 -6.65
CA TYR A 12 1.67 -25.46 -6.38
C TYR A 12 1.67 -26.29 -7.67
N TYR A 13 0.60 -26.21 -8.47
CA TYR A 13 0.52 -26.95 -9.74
C TYR A 13 1.51 -26.44 -10.79
N LYS A 14 1.83 -25.15 -10.80
CA LYS A 14 2.86 -24.55 -11.66
C LYS A 14 4.30 -24.91 -11.22
N LYS A 15 4.48 -25.66 -10.13
CA LYS A 15 5.80 -25.96 -9.53
C LYS A 15 6.64 -24.71 -9.28
N LYS A 16 5.98 -23.57 -9.00
CA LYS A 16 6.68 -22.32 -8.64
C LYS A 16 7.11 -22.36 -7.19
N ASN A 17 8.20 -21.66 -6.88
CA ASN A 17 8.69 -21.55 -5.51
C ASN A 17 7.71 -20.73 -4.64
N ILE A 18 7.09 -21.40 -3.68
CA ILE A 18 6.07 -20.83 -2.79
C ILE A 18 6.71 -19.86 -1.76
N ASP A 19 7.92 -20.15 -1.31
CA ASP A 19 8.64 -19.34 -0.34
C ASP A 19 8.96 -17.95 -0.91
N LYS A 20 9.36 -17.88 -2.19
CA LYS A 20 9.57 -16.61 -2.89
C LYS A 20 8.29 -15.76 -2.97
N GLU A 21 7.14 -16.40 -3.20
CA GLU A 21 5.87 -15.70 -3.22
C GLU A 21 5.47 -15.22 -1.83
N HIS A 22 5.70 -16.03 -0.80
CA HIS A 22 5.44 -15.69 0.59
C HIS A 22 6.24 -14.45 1.02
N ILE A 23 7.55 -14.42 0.74
CA ILE A 23 8.41 -13.27 1.04
C ILE A 23 7.87 -11.99 0.38
N LYS A 24 7.49 -12.03 -0.90
CA LYS A 24 6.90 -10.89 -1.62
C LYS A 24 5.59 -10.37 -1.02
N ARG A 25 4.85 -11.20 -0.30
CA ARG A 25 3.62 -10.78 0.38
C ARG A 25 3.93 -10.12 1.71
N ILE A 26 4.92 -10.63 2.44
CA ILE A 26 5.38 -10.04 3.70
C ILE A 26 6.07 -8.70 3.48
N GLU A 27 6.94 -8.60 2.47
CA GLU A 27 7.67 -7.37 2.14
C GLU A 27 6.80 -6.29 1.49
N ASN A 28 5.52 -6.57 1.23
CA ASN A 28 4.64 -5.54 0.70
C ASN A 28 4.41 -4.46 1.78
N PRO A 29 4.62 -3.17 1.47
CA PRO A 29 4.44 -2.08 2.43
C PRO A 29 3.00 -1.97 2.96
N ALA A 30 2.03 -2.56 2.24
CA ALA A 30 0.62 -2.63 2.63
C ALA A 30 0.29 -3.77 3.60
N THR A 31 1.25 -4.64 3.90
CA THR A 31 1.04 -5.82 4.71
C THR A 31 1.25 -5.49 6.19
N LEU A 32 0.27 -5.87 7.00
CA LEU A 32 0.40 -5.90 8.45
C LEU A 32 0.63 -7.33 8.91
N ILE A 33 1.79 -7.57 9.52
CA ILE A 33 2.12 -8.83 10.18
C ILE A 33 1.48 -8.79 11.56
N THR A 34 0.76 -9.84 11.92
CA THR A 34 0.12 -9.97 13.22
C THR A 34 0.97 -10.85 14.14
N GLU A 35 0.71 -10.76 15.45
CA GLU A 35 1.35 -11.62 16.45
C GLU A 35 0.80 -13.05 16.44
N LEU A 36 -0.30 -13.29 15.72
CA LEU A 36 -0.92 -14.60 15.61
C LEU A 36 -0.08 -15.50 14.70
N LYS A 37 0.12 -16.74 15.15
CA LYS A 37 0.94 -17.71 14.43
C LYS A 37 0.19 -18.99 14.15
N ILE A 38 0.55 -19.65 13.06
CA ILE A 38 -0.03 -20.92 12.64
C ILE A 38 1.04 -21.94 12.28
N ASN A 39 0.77 -23.20 12.58
CA ASN A 39 1.52 -24.33 12.05
C ASN A 39 0.88 -24.80 10.74
N PRO A 40 1.67 -25.05 9.69
CA PRO A 40 1.12 -25.58 8.45
C PRO A 40 0.62 -27.01 8.65
N MET A 41 -0.40 -27.39 7.88
CA MET A 41 -0.94 -28.74 7.87
C MET A 41 -0.61 -29.44 6.56
N LYS A 42 -0.26 -30.73 6.63
CA LYS A 42 -0.03 -31.58 5.47
C LYS A 42 -0.74 -32.92 5.67
N LYS A 43 -1.64 -33.24 4.75
CA LYS A 43 -2.47 -34.46 4.79
C LYS A 43 -3.20 -34.67 6.13
N GLY A 44 -3.72 -33.58 6.71
CA GLY A 44 -4.47 -33.62 7.98
C GLY A 44 -3.62 -33.49 9.25
N ASN A 45 -2.30 -33.67 9.17
CA ASN A 45 -1.40 -33.56 10.32
C ASN A 45 -0.76 -32.17 10.39
N LYS A 46 -0.67 -31.59 11.59
CA LYS A 46 0.10 -30.36 11.85
C LYS A 46 1.60 -30.66 11.81
N ILE A 47 2.36 -29.76 11.19
CA ILE A 47 3.83 -29.80 11.22
C ILE A 47 4.27 -28.85 12.34
N LEU A 48 4.67 -29.43 13.48
CA LEU A 48 5.01 -28.65 14.69
C LEU A 48 6.32 -27.88 14.55
N ASP A 49 7.24 -28.36 13.71
CA ASP A 49 8.58 -27.77 13.51
C ASP A 49 8.57 -26.47 12.70
N LYS A 50 7.41 -26.07 12.17
CA LYS A 50 7.27 -24.86 11.35
C LYS A 50 6.16 -23.98 11.87
N GLU A 51 6.44 -22.70 11.94
CA GLU A 51 5.52 -21.68 12.40
C GLU A 51 5.58 -20.48 11.46
N TYR A 52 4.41 -19.99 11.06
CA TYR A 52 4.27 -18.82 10.20
C TYR A 52 3.38 -17.79 10.90
N SER A 53 3.82 -16.53 10.87
CA SER A 53 2.99 -15.42 11.34
C SER A 53 1.87 -15.16 10.34
N LEU A 54 0.65 -14.94 10.84
CA LEU A 54 -0.46 -14.48 10.03
C LEU A 54 -0.23 -13.04 9.62
N PHE A 55 -0.71 -12.68 8.45
CA PHE A 55 -0.64 -11.32 7.94
C PHE A 55 -1.87 -11.04 7.08
N TYR A 56 -2.21 -9.77 6.96
CA TYR A 56 -3.23 -9.31 6.02
C TYR A 56 -2.79 -8.03 5.35
N VAL A 57 -3.43 -7.72 4.23
CA VAL A 57 -3.19 -6.48 3.49
C VAL A 57 -4.27 -5.48 3.87
N ASN A 58 -3.89 -4.33 4.42
CA ASN A 58 -4.86 -3.33 4.88
C ASN A 58 -5.36 -2.47 3.72
N LEU A 59 -6.18 -3.07 2.86
CA LEU A 59 -6.65 -2.42 1.63
C LEU A 59 -7.56 -1.22 1.92
N LEU A 60 -8.35 -1.27 2.99
CA LEU A 60 -9.33 -0.22 3.30
C LEU A 60 -8.62 1.07 3.71
N GLU A 61 -7.74 1.01 4.71
CA GLU A 61 -7.01 2.18 5.20
C GLU A 61 -6.14 2.81 4.11
N LEU A 62 -5.49 1.98 3.29
CA LEU A 62 -4.69 2.46 2.18
C LEU A 62 -5.55 3.16 1.11
N SER A 63 -6.75 2.66 0.85
CA SER A 63 -7.66 3.30 -0.11
C SER A 63 -8.12 4.67 0.40
N LEU A 64 -8.46 4.76 1.68
CA LEU A 64 -8.82 6.03 2.33
C LEU A 64 -7.65 7.02 2.34
N LEU A 65 -6.43 6.55 2.58
CA LEU A 65 -5.23 7.38 2.52
C LEU A 65 -4.97 7.88 1.10
N GLN A 66 -5.12 7.02 0.10
CA GLN A 66 -4.96 7.38 -1.31
C GLN A 66 -5.97 8.45 -1.74
N GLU A 67 -7.22 8.35 -1.28
CA GLU A 67 -8.25 9.36 -1.53
C GLU A 67 -7.88 10.71 -0.92
N LYS A 68 -7.45 10.74 0.35
CA LYS A 68 -6.97 11.97 1.00
C LYS A 68 -5.79 12.61 0.28
N ILE A 69 -4.83 11.80 -0.17
CA ILE A 69 -3.68 12.28 -0.97
C ILE A 69 -4.17 12.90 -2.28
N MET A 70 -5.15 12.28 -2.94
CA MET A 70 -5.73 12.79 -4.19
C MET A 70 -6.49 14.10 -3.98
N GLU A 71 -7.27 14.23 -2.91
CA GLU A 71 -7.95 15.47 -2.58
C GLU A 71 -6.96 16.60 -2.27
N ASN A 72 -5.92 16.29 -1.49
CA ASN A 72 -4.87 17.25 -1.16
C ASN A 72 -4.08 17.67 -2.40
N SER A 73 -3.76 16.75 -3.31
CA SER A 73 -3.07 17.09 -4.56
C SER A 73 -3.92 18.03 -5.43
N LYS A 74 -5.23 17.77 -5.56
CA LYS A 74 -6.17 18.66 -6.26
C LYS A 74 -6.22 20.05 -5.65
N LYS A 75 -6.23 20.16 -4.31
CA LYS A 75 -6.17 21.45 -3.60
C LYS A 75 -4.85 22.17 -3.85
N ILE A 76 -3.72 21.47 -3.83
CA ILE A 76 -2.41 22.07 -4.13
C ILE A 76 -2.39 22.58 -5.57
N ILE A 77 -2.84 21.79 -6.54
CA ILE A 77 -2.87 22.18 -7.96
C ILE A 77 -3.77 23.39 -8.19
N SER A 78 -4.94 23.44 -7.55
CA SER A 78 -5.86 24.57 -7.69
C SER A 78 -5.32 25.85 -7.06
N LEU A 79 -4.55 25.73 -5.98
CA LEU A 79 -3.82 26.83 -5.37
C LEU A 79 -2.63 27.23 -6.24
N SER A 80 -1.79 26.29 -6.69
CA SER A 80 -0.58 26.54 -7.49
C SER A 80 -0.87 27.01 -8.92
N ASN A 81 -2.14 27.27 -9.24
CA ASN A 81 -2.55 27.76 -10.53
C ASN A 81 -1.84 29.11 -10.80
N PRO A 82 -0.94 29.18 -11.79
CA PRO A 82 -0.06 30.32 -12.02
C PRO A 82 -0.79 31.57 -12.50
N ASN A 83 -2.12 31.58 -12.56
CA ASN A 83 -2.89 32.80 -12.80
C ASN A 83 -3.37 33.49 -11.51
N LYS A 84 -3.37 32.80 -10.35
CA LYS A 84 -3.75 33.39 -9.05
C LYS A 84 -2.55 33.72 -8.15
N PHE A 85 -1.47 32.92 -8.21
CA PHE A 85 -0.27 33.14 -7.39
C PHE A 85 0.62 34.33 -7.80
N PRO A 86 0.86 34.63 -9.10
CA PRO A 86 1.72 35.75 -9.47
C PRO A 86 1.03 37.10 -9.31
N GLN A 87 -0.31 37.19 -9.42
CA GLN A 87 -1.01 38.46 -9.18
C GLN A 87 -0.87 38.92 -7.73
N MET A 88 -1.01 38.01 -6.76
CA MET A 88 -0.89 38.38 -5.34
C MET A 88 0.53 38.77 -4.93
N SER A 89 1.55 38.11 -5.48
CA SER A 89 2.95 38.49 -5.24
C SER A 89 3.33 39.79 -5.94
N TYR A 90 2.85 40.03 -7.17
CA TYR A 90 3.07 41.27 -7.91
C TYR A 90 2.40 42.48 -7.24
N ILE A 91 1.13 42.36 -6.82
CA ILE A 91 0.42 43.41 -6.08
C ILE A 91 1.11 43.73 -4.75
N LYS A 92 1.59 42.71 -4.02
CA LYS A 92 2.29 42.90 -2.75
C LYS A 92 3.66 43.58 -2.93
N LEU A 93 4.38 43.25 -4.00
CA LEU A 93 5.66 43.90 -4.34
C LEU A 93 5.49 45.38 -4.71
N ILE A 94 4.40 45.72 -5.42
CA ILE A 94 4.09 47.13 -5.75
C ILE A 94 3.74 47.90 -4.48
N ARG A 95 2.86 47.36 -3.62
CA ARG A 95 2.45 48.03 -2.36
C ARG A 95 3.58 48.20 -1.34
N LEU A 96 4.66 47.41 -1.43
CA LEU A 96 5.85 47.57 -0.56
C LEU A 96 6.90 48.53 -1.14
N ARG A 97 6.72 49.00 -2.38
CA ARG A 97 7.61 49.94 -3.06
C ARG A 97 7.08 51.38 -3.10
N GLU A 98 5.83 51.60 -2.72
CA GLU A 98 5.23 52.91 -2.42
C GLU A 98 5.29 53.19 -0.92
#